data_AF-A0A969CRU0-F1
#
_entry.id   AF-A0A969CRU0-F1
#
_cell.length_a   1.000
_cell.length_b   1.000
_cell.length_c   1.000
_cell.angle_alpha   90.00
_cell.angle_beta   90.00
_cell.angle_gamma   90.00
#
_symmetry.space_group_name_H-M   'P 1'
#
loop_
_entity.id
_entity.type
_entity.pdbx_description
1 polymer ?
#
loop_
_entity_poly.entity_id
_entity_poly.type
_entity_poly.pdbx_seq_one_letter_code
_entity_poly.pdbx_strand_id
1 'polypeptide(L)'
;MIPKLSEAFIRRHATSQSLERGQDYYQSGSVTSLIQRGKELSAKVEGSEFEPYRISIGFNKGGVTSVFCTCPYDFEGWCKHIIATLLTCLHQPDRIEQRPELTELLAPLTLEQLQLVLLKLVVHQLNFDQ
;
A
#
# COMPACT_ATOMS: atom_id res chain seq x y z
N MET A 1 1.64 -12.22 3.97
CA MET A 1 0.27 -12.20 4.55
C MET A 1 0.28 -11.38 5.84
N ILE A 2 -0.68 -10.47 6.01
CA ILE A 2 -0.81 -9.62 7.20
C ILE A 2 -1.40 -10.45 8.37
N PRO A 3 -0.69 -10.60 9.49
CA PRO A 3 -1.20 -11.35 10.63
C PRO A 3 -2.50 -10.75 11.19
N LYS A 4 -3.42 -11.59 11.68
CA LYS A 4 -4.68 -11.18 12.32
C LYS A 4 -5.62 -10.31 11.47
N LEU A 5 -5.36 -10.18 10.17
CA LEU A 5 -6.27 -9.52 9.25
C LEU A 5 -7.53 -10.39 9.08
N SER A 6 -8.70 -9.77 9.21
CA SER A 6 -10.00 -10.40 8.98
C SER A 6 -11.01 -9.35 8.55
N GLU A 7 -12.12 -9.76 7.94
CA GLU A 7 -13.21 -8.84 7.63
C GLU A 7 -13.72 -8.10 8.87
N ALA A 8 -13.85 -8.79 10.02
CA ALA A 8 -14.26 -8.15 11.27
C ALA A 8 -13.24 -7.09 11.74
N PHE A 9 -11.95 -7.31 11.51
CA PHE A 9 -10.92 -6.31 11.77
C PHE A 9 -11.07 -5.09 10.85
N ILE A 10 -11.29 -5.30 9.56
CA ILE A 10 -11.51 -4.21 8.58
C ILE A 10 -12.76 -3.41 8.95
N ARG A 11 -13.88 -4.08 9.24
CA ARG A 11 -15.17 -3.45 9.59
C ARG A 11 -15.08 -2.55 10.82
N ARG A 12 -14.29 -2.93 11.84
CA ARG A 12 -14.10 -2.11 13.05
C ARG A 12 -13.36 -0.80 12.82
N HIS A 13 -12.65 -0.66 11.71
CA HIS A 13 -11.90 0.55 11.37
C HIS A 13 -12.55 1.35 10.24
N ALA A 14 -13.74 0.95 9.78
CA ALA A 14 -14.45 1.56 8.67
C ALA A 14 -15.78 2.15 9.13
N THR A 15 -16.23 3.19 8.42
CA THR A 15 -17.63 3.60 8.48
C THR A 15 -18.44 2.70 7.56
N SER A 16 -19.77 2.64 7.74
CA SER A 16 -20.63 1.86 6.84
C SER A 16 -20.46 2.27 5.38
N GLN A 17 -20.34 3.58 5.11
CA GLN A 17 -20.17 4.12 3.77
C GLN A 17 -18.80 3.79 3.18
N SER A 18 -17.71 3.92 3.96
CA SER A 18 -16.37 3.59 3.44
C SER A 18 -16.21 2.10 3.20
N LEU A 19 -16.87 1.27 4.02
CA LEU A 19 -16.91 -0.18 3.88
C LEU A 19 -17.62 -0.64 2.61
N GLU A 20 -18.84 -0.14 2.36
CA GLU A 20 -19.62 -0.45 1.15
C GLU A 20 -18.82 -0.12 -0.11
N ARG A 21 -18.32 1.11 -0.20
CA ARG A 21 -17.50 1.53 -1.34
C ARG A 21 -16.20 0.75 -1.45
N GLY A 22 -15.61 0.36 -0.32
CA GLY A 22 -14.40 -0.47 -0.31
C GLY A 22 -14.65 -1.86 -0.89
N GLN A 23 -15.84 -2.42 -0.67
CA GLN A 23 -16.26 -3.68 -1.28
C GLN A 23 -16.46 -3.51 -2.79
N ASP A 24 -17.07 -2.41 -3.24
CA ASP A 24 -17.25 -2.14 -4.67
C ASP A 24 -15.89 -2.04 -5.41
N TYR A 25 -14.91 -1.34 -4.82
CA TYR A 25 -13.57 -1.20 -5.37
C TYR A 25 -12.80 -2.53 -5.38
N TYR A 26 -13.01 -3.38 -4.37
CA TYR A 26 -12.46 -4.72 -4.35
C TYR A 26 -13.07 -5.59 -5.47
N GLN A 27 -14.40 -5.59 -5.60
CA GLN A 27 -15.12 -6.42 -6.57
C GLN A 27 -14.87 -6.00 -8.03
N SER A 28 -14.72 -4.70 -8.28
CA SER A 28 -14.37 -4.16 -9.60
C SER A 28 -12.89 -4.33 -9.96
N GLY A 29 -12.06 -4.86 -9.05
CA GLY A 29 -10.65 -5.09 -9.31
C GLY A 29 -9.81 -3.81 -9.34
N SER A 30 -10.26 -2.71 -8.75
CA SER A 30 -9.57 -1.40 -8.80
C SER A 30 -8.19 -1.41 -8.15
N VAL A 31 -7.86 -2.40 -7.32
CA VAL A 31 -6.50 -2.59 -6.79
C VAL A 31 -5.64 -3.19 -7.91
N THR A 32 -4.80 -2.38 -8.55
CA THR A 32 -4.04 -2.79 -9.75
C THR A 32 -2.63 -3.29 -9.44
N SER A 33 -2.09 -2.93 -8.28
CA SER A 33 -0.77 -3.38 -7.83
C SER A 33 -0.79 -3.65 -6.34
N LEU A 34 -0.10 -4.71 -5.91
CA LEU A 34 0.01 -5.11 -4.52
C LEU A 34 1.39 -5.72 -4.27
N ILE A 35 2.25 -4.98 -3.57
CA ILE A 35 3.66 -5.35 -3.36
C ILE A 35 3.94 -5.38 -1.87
N GLN A 36 4.56 -6.46 -1.39
CA GLN A 36 5.02 -6.58 -0.02
C GLN A 36 6.55 -6.61 0.03
N ARG A 37 7.14 -5.80 0.93
CA ARG A 37 8.57 -5.85 1.30
C ARG A 37 8.67 -5.99 2.80
N GLY A 38 9.06 -7.17 3.28
CA GLY A 38 9.09 -7.47 4.71
C GLY A 38 7.72 -7.25 5.37
N LYS A 39 7.66 -6.25 6.26
CA LYS A 39 6.49 -5.85 7.08
C LYS A 39 5.70 -4.66 6.53
N GLU A 40 6.02 -4.24 5.30
CA GLU A 40 5.36 -3.14 4.62
C GLU A 40 4.64 -3.67 3.38
N LEU A 41 3.39 -3.29 3.21
CA LEU A 41 2.60 -3.54 2.02
C LEU A 41 2.30 -2.21 1.33
N SER A 42 2.52 -2.16 0.03
CA SER A 42 2.18 -1.01 -0.82
C SER A 42 1.20 -1.43 -1.91
N ALA A 43 0.27 -0.54 -2.25
CA ALA A 43 -0.69 -0.79 -3.31
C ALA A 43 -0.93 0.44 -4.18
N LYS A 44 -1.39 0.19 -5.41
CA LYS A 44 -2.00 1.19 -6.28
C LYS A 44 -3.47 0.85 -6.48
N VAL A 45 -4.33 1.84 -6.32
CA VAL A 45 -5.78 1.68 -6.45
C VAL A 45 -6.31 2.75 -7.39
N GLU A 46 -6.88 2.30 -8.51
CA GLU A 46 -7.59 3.18 -9.43
C GLU A 46 -8.80 3.81 -8.73
N GLY A 47 -9.10 5.06 -9.09
CA GLY A 47 -10.17 5.81 -8.45
C GLY A 47 -10.65 6.95 -9.34
N SER A 48 -11.04 8.06 -8.72
CA SER A 48 -11.59 9.22 -9.45
C SER A 48 -10.53 10.11 -10.10
N GLU A 49 -9.28 10.06 -9.61
CA GLU A 49 -8.18 10.81 -10.22
C GLU A 49 -7.59 10.05 -11.41
N PHE A 50 -6.94 10.79 -12.31
CA PHE A 50 -6.19 10.20 -13.43
C PHE A 50 -5.06 9.28 -12.94
N GLU A 51 -4.32 9.72 -11.92
CA GLU A 51 -3.28 8.92 -11.29
C GLU A 51 -3.85 8.01 -10.19
N PRO A 52 -3.47 6.72 -10.13
CA PRO A 52 -3.90 5.83 -9.06
C PRO A 52 -3.50 6.32 -7.67
N TYR A 53 -4.38 6.12 -6.70
CA TYR A 53 -4.06 6.38 -5.29
C TYR A 53 -3.02 5.37 -4.79
N ARG A 54 -2.05 5.85 -4.01
CA ARG A 54 -1.01 5.02 -3.40
C ARG A 54 -1.36 4.73 -1.95
N ILE A 55 -1.26 3.48 -1.58
CA ILE A 55 -1.57 2.97 -0.24
C ILE A 55 -0.29 2.39 0.35
N SER A 56 -0.04 2.66 1.63
CA SER A 56 1.00 2.03 2.43
C SER A 56 0.41 1.46 3.71
N ILE A 57 0.74 0.22 4.04
CA ILE A 57 0.23 -0.50 5.22
C ILE A 57 1.42 -1.17 5.90
N GLY A 58 1.75 -0.69 7.08
CA GLY A 58 2.71 -1.34 7.98
C GLY A 58 2.01 -2.36 8.87
N PHE A 59 2.67 -3.47 9.15
CA PHE A 59 2.13 -4.50 10.04
C PHE A 59 3.23 -5.24 10.82
N ASN A 60 2.83 -5.91 11.90
CA ASN A 60 3.72 -6.79 12.67
C ASN A 60 2.96 -8.05 13.12
N LYS A 61 3.54 -8.83 14.05
CA LYS A 61 2.91 -10.06 14.58
C LYS A 61 1.54 -9.80 15.24
N GLY A 62 1.31 -8.58 15.70
CA GLY A 62 0.05 -8.09 16.29
C GLY A 62 -1.00 -7.65 15.28
N GLY A 63 -0.66 -7.53 13.99
CA GLY A 63 -1.54 -7.08 12.92
C GLY A 63 -1.12 -5.75 12.32
N VAL A 64 -2.07 -5.04 11.71
CA VAL A 64 -1.83 -3.73 11.08
C VAL A 64 -1.41 -2.71 12.14
N THR A 65 -0.33 -1.98 11.87
CA THR A 65 0.24 -0.95 12.75
C THR A 65 0.09 0.46 12.20
N SER A 66 0.05 0.61 10.88
CA SER A 66 -0.10 1.90 10.21
C SER A 66 -0.84 1.70 8.89
N VAL A 67 -1.62 2.71 8.51
CA VAL A 67 -2.23 2.80 7.19
C VAL A 67 -2.08 4.22 6.68
N PHE A 68 -1.83 4.35 5.39
CA PHE A 68 -1.78 5.62 4.69
C PHE A 68 -2.37 5.46 3.29
N CYS A 69 -3.07 6.48 2.82
CA CYS A 69 -3.56 6.56 1.46
C CYS A 69 -3.38 7.99 0.96
N THR A 70 -2.96 8.17 -0.29
CA THR A 70 -2.81 9.51 -0.89
C THR A 70 -4.12 10.16 -1.28
N CYS A 71 -5.28 9.56 -1.01
CA CYS A 71 -6.56 10.17 -1.37
C CYS A 71 -6.87 11.36 -0.45
N PRO A 72 -7.51 12.42 -0.94
CA PRO A 72 -7.85 13.62 -0.14
C PRO A 72 -9.02 13.36 0.83
N TYR A 73 -9.28 12.09 1.14
CA TYR A 73 -10.39 11.67 1.99
C TYR A 73 -10.08 12.06 3.44
N ASP A 74 -10.89 12.94 4.00
CA ASP A 74 -10.72 13.53 5.35
C ASP A 74 -11.87 13.14 6.30
N PHE A 75 -12.42 11.94 6.14
CA PHE A 75 -13.49 11.44 7.03
C PHE A 75 -12.92 10.48 8.09
N GLU A 76 -13.77 10.14 9.06
CA GLU A 76 -13.46 9.14 10.09
C GLU A 76 -13.22 7.73 9.52
N GLY A 77 -12.23 7.04 10.08
CA GLY A 77 -11.89 5.66 9.75
C GLY A 77 -11.10 5.51 8.45
N TRP A 78 -10.97 4.26 8.00
CA TRP A 78 -10.23 3.93 6.78
C TRP A 78 -11.05 4.25 5.54
N CYS A 79 -10.39 4.85 4.56
CA CYS A 79 -11.01 5.14 3.27
C CYS A 79 -11.27 3.85 2.49
N LYS A 80 -12.16 3.95 1.49
CA LYS A 80 -12.51 2.84 0.59
C LYS A 80 -11.30 2.17 -0.07
N HIS A 81 -10.23 2.91 -0.39
CA HIS A 81 -9.05 2.34 -1.05
C HIS A 81 -8.22 1.46 -0.11
N ILE A 82 -8.08 1.85 1.17
CA ILE A 82 -7.43 1.03 2.20
C ILE A 82 -8.26 -0.24 2.40
N ILE A 83 -9.58 -0.11 2.49
CA ILE A 83 -10.49 -1.24 2.66
C ILE A 83 -10.39 -2.20 1.49
N ALA A 84 -10.47 -1.71 0.24
CA ALA A 84 -10.32 -2.53 -0.96
C ALA A 84 -8.95 -3.24 -1.01
N THR A 85 -7.88 -2.55 -0.62
CA THR A 85 -6.53 -3.13 -0.52
C THR A 85 -6.48 -4.28 0.48
N LEU A 86 -7.03 -4.08 1.69
CA LEU A 86 -7.05 -5.09 2.74
C LEU A 86 -7.95 -6.29 2.39
N LEU A 87 -9.10 -6.05 1.73
CA LEU A 87 -9.94 -7.12 1.20
C LEU A 87 -9.20 -7.93 0.13
N THR A 88 -8.49 -7.25 -0.77
CA THR A 88 -7.65 -7.92 -1.79
C THR A 88 -6.56 -8.77 -1.13
N CYS A 89 -5.88 -8.26 -0.11
CA CYS A 89 -4.88 -9.03 0.65
C CYS A 89 -5.48 -10.26 1.33
N LEU A 90 -6.70 -10.14 1.86
CA LEU A 90 -7.37 -11.18 2.63
C LEU A 90 -7.88 -12.31 1.71
N HIS A 91 -8.50 -11.96 0.59
CA HIS A 91 -9.19 -12.90 -0.28
C HIS A 91 -8.36 -13.36 -1.49
N GLN A 92 -7.36 -12.58 -1.89
CA GLN A 92 -6.51 -12.84 -3.05
C GLN A 92 -5.02 -12.71 -2.70
N PRO A 93 -4.51 -13.48 -1.71
CA PRO A 93 -3.12 -13.36 -1.25
C PRO A 93 -2.09 -13.65 -2.35
N ASP A 94 -2.44 -14.45 -3.36
CA ASP A 94 -1.56 -14.77 -4.50
C ASP A 94 -1.27 -13.56 -5.40
N ARG A 95 -2.06 -12.49 -5.30
CA ARG A 95 -1.78 -11.23 -6.01
C ARG A 95 -0.68 -10.40 -5.35
N ILE A 96 -0.25 -10.75 -4.14
CA ILE A 96 0.79 -10.02 -3.41
C ILE A 96 2.15 -10.40 -4.00
N GLU A 97 2.74 -9.47 -4.74
CA GLU A 97 4.10 -9.60 -5.23
C GLU A 97 5.09 -9.42 -4.05
N GLN A 98 5.80 -10.49 -3.69
CA GLN A 98 6.85 -10.43 -2.67
C GLN A 98 8.12 -9.86 -3.30
N ARG A 99 8.67 -8.81 -2.68
CA ARG A 99 9.95 -8.23 -3.08
C ARG A 99 10.91 -8.19 -1.88
N PRO A 100 12.23 -8.29 -2.14
CA PRO A 100 13.24 -8.22 -1.08
C PRO A 100 13.17 -6.89 -0.33
N GLU A 101 13.66 -6.88 0.90
CA GLU A 101 13.78 -5.64 1.66
C GLU A 101 14.80 -4.70 1.01
N LEU A 102 14.66 -3.39 1.23
CA LEU A 102 15.64 -2.43 0.72
C LEU A 102 17.03 -2.68 1.33
N THR A 103 17.09 -3.07 2.59
CA THR A 103 18.33 -3.47 3.28
C THR A 103 19.04 -4.61 2.54
N GLU A 104 18.30 -5.62 2.09
CA GLU A 104 18.84 -6.75 1.30
C GLU A 104 19.35 -6.30 -0.07
N LEU A 105 18.61 -5.41 -0.74
CA LEU A 105 19.01 -4.87 -2.04
C LEU A 105 20.23 -3.95 -1.97
N LEU A 106 20.37 -3.22 -0.86
CA LEU A 106 21.45 -2.25 -0.63
C LEU A 106 22.71 -2.91 -0.02
N ALA A 107 22.56 -4.02 0.71
CA ALA A 107 23.66 -4.73 1.36
C ALA A 107 24.88 -5.05 0.47
N PRO A 108 24.73 -5.46 -0.81
CA PRO A 108 25.88 -5.78 -1.66
C PRO A 108 26.55 -4.54 -2.29
N LEU A 109 26.01 -3.33 -2.11
CA LEU A 109 26.51 -2.14 -2.80
C LEU A 109 27.70 -1.50 -2.06
N THR A 110 28.67 -1.01 -2.83
CA THR A 110 29.76 -0.17 -2.30
C THR A 110 29.26 1.23 -1.98
N LEU A 111 30.08 2.01 -1.25
CA LEU A 111 29.77 3.40 -0.94
C LEU A 111 29.60 4.25 -2.22
N GLU A 112 30.46 4.02 -3.23
CA GLU A 112 30.38 4.71 -4.53
C GLU A 112 29.08 4.38 -5.26
N GLN A 113 28.67 3.11 -5.25
CA GLN A 113 27.40 2.68 -5.85
C GLN A 113 26.19 3.27 -5.12
N LEU A 114 26.23 3.33 -3.79
CA LEU A 114 25.18 3.96 -2.99
C LEU A 114 25.06 5.47 -3.30
N GLN A 115 26.19 6.18 -3.43
CA GLN A 115 26.21 7.59 -3.83
C GLN A 115 25.56 7.79 -5.21
N LEU A 116 25.86 6.91 -6.18
CA LEU A 116 25.25 6.97 -7.51
C LEU A 116 23.74 6.74 -7.47
N VAL A 117 23.25 5.79 -6.65
CA VAL A 117 21.81 5.57 -6.47
C VAL A 117 21.14 6.80 -5.86
N LEU A 118 21.72 7.38 -4.81
CA LEU A 118 21.17 8.59 -4.16
C LEU A 118 21.11 9.77 -5.14
N LEU A 119 22.17 10.02 -5.90
CA LEU A 119 22.19 11.07 -6.93
C LEU A 119 21.07 10.86 -7.96
N LYS A 120 20.90 9.63 -8.45
CA LYS A 120 19.83 9.31 -9.41
C LYS A 120 18.43 9.54 -8.83
N LEU A 121 18.21 9.21 -7.56
CA LEU A 121 16.92 9.44 -6.89
C LEU A 121 16.62 10.94 -6.74
N VAL A 122 17.61 11.74 -6.34
CA VAL A 122 17.46 13.20 -6.24
C VAL A 122 17.15 13.83 -7.60
N VAL A 123 17.89 13.44 -8.64
CA VAL A 123 17.64 13.93 -10.01
C VAL A 123 16.25 13.52 -10.48
N HIS A 124 15.83 12.29 -10.21
CA HIS A 124 14.49 11.84 -10.55
C HIS A 124 13.45 12.71 -9.85
N GLN A 125 13.53 12.92 -8.53
CA GLN A 125 12.53 13.70 -7.80
C GLN A 125 12.41 15.15 -8.30
N LEU A 126 13.53 15.82 -8.60
CA LEU A 126 13.53 17.18 -9.16
C LEU A 126 12.84 17.27 -10.52
N ASN A 127 12.82 16.19 -11.30
CA ASN A 127 12.16 16.15 -12.61
C ASN A 127 10.65 15.89 -12.53
N PHE A 128 10.10 15.49 -11.38
CA PHE A 128 8.65 15.30 -11.17
C PHE A 128 7.98 16.51 -10.49
N ASP A 129 8.76 17.46 -9.97
CA ASP A 129 8.28 18.70 -9.35
C ASP A 129 8.25 19.89 -10.35
N GLN A 130 8.46 19.65 -11.65
CA GLN A 130 8.25 20.59 -12.77
C GLN A 130 7.08 20.15 -13.64
#